data_AF-A0A7J3ML87-F1
#
_entry.id   AF-A0A7J3ML87-F1
#
_cell.length_a   1.000
_cell.length_b   1.000
_cell.length_c   1.000
_cell.angle_alpha   90.00
_cell.angle_beta   90.00
_cell.angle_gamma   90.00
#
_symmetry.space_group_name_H-M   'P 1'
#
loop_
_entity.id
_entity.type
_entity.pdbx_description
1 polymer ?
#
loop_
_entity_poly.entity_id
_entity_poly.type
_entity_poly.pdbx_seq_one_letter_code
_entity_poly.pdbx_strand_id
1 'polypeptide(L)'
;MPENKFEEDVENLVEKIGGGVNLSIREGLEKLRDRLVELSRRGLVKINHSVMELVCAKHLMLKGYEVDVEHDLGGGLVCDVYAVRGDGTLAVEIETGFVPPDNALDPEQYCRARVASKITRYSVRVDKFGLGIPPYYILQIPSALAKPPRFRSVEEVEEIKRLCDLYYRNPPVSVEEVKNARLHTVYVIDVASDIVSEVDPELYTSIASSLLNIVMVSSGRRI
;
A
#
# COMPACT_ATOMS: atom_id res chain seq x y z
N MET A 1 11.02 -15.52 -13.55
CA MET A 1 12.36 -14.91 -13.57
C MET A 1 13.35 -16.02 -13.28
N PRO A 2 14.55 -16.06 -13.89
CA PRO A 2 15.58 -16.98 -13.42
C PRO A 2 15.80 -16.70 -11.93
N GLU A 3 15.73 -17.73 -11.07
CA GLU A 3 15.75 -17.60 -9.59
C GLU A 3 16.88 -16.69 -9.09
N ASN A 4 18.03 -16.74 -9.75
CA ASN A 4 19.22 -15.96 -9.43
C ASN A 4 19.04 -14.44 -9.60
N LYS A 5 18.19 -13.99 -10.55
CA LYS A 5 18.05 -12.55 -10.83
C LYS A 5 17.29 -11.81 -9.74
N PHE A 6 16.29 -12.43 -9.13
CA PHE A 6 15.57 -11.80 -8.02
C PHE A 6 16.50 -11.57 -6.83
N GLU A 7 17.24 -12.61 -6.45
CA GLU A 7 18.19 -12.57 -5.33
C GLU A 7 19.27 -11.50 -5.56
N GLU A 8 19.88 -11.49 -6.75
CA GLU A 8 20.85 -10.46 -7.15
C GLU A 8 20.26 -9.03 -7.09
N ASP A 9 19.05 -8.82 -7.62
CA ASP A 9 18.42 -7.50 -7.63
C ASP A 9 18.13 -7.01 -6.19
N VAL A 10 17.68 -7.90 -5.30
CA VAL A 10 17.41 -7.55 -3.88
C VAL A 10 18.71 -7.32 -3.11
N GLU A 11 19.74 -8.16 -3.31
CA GLU A 11 21.05 -7.98 -2.68
C GLU A 11 21.66 -6.62 -3.04
N ASN A 12 21.70 -6.29 -4.34
CA ASN A 12 22.19 -5.01 -4.82
C ASN A 12 21.42 -3.83 -4.21
N LEU A 13 20.10 -3.95 -4.05
CA LEU A 13 19.31 -2.91 -3.40
C LEU A 13 19.66 -2.77 -1.92
N VAL A 14 19.73 -3.88 -1.16
CA VAL A 14 20.06 -3.85 0.28
C VAL A 14 21.45 -3.25 0.51
N GLU A 15 22.44 -3.56 -0.33
CA GLU A 15 23.75 -2.92 -0.24
C GLU A 15 23.67 -1.40 -0.48
N LYS A 16 22.93 -0.98 -1.50
CA LYS A 16 22.74 0.44 -1.84
C LYS A 16 22.06 1.20 -0.71
N ILE A 17 20.90 0.72 -0.24
CA ILE A 17 20.11 1.43 0.78
C ILE A 17 20.63 1.21 2.20
N GLY A 18 21.39 0.14 2.43
CA GLY A 18 22.14 -0.11 3.66
C GLY A 18 23.38 0.77 3.83
N GLY A 19 23.75 1.56 2.80
CA GLY A 19 24.79 2.57 2.89
C GLY A 19 24.42 3.68 3.88
N GLY A 20 25.28 3.93 4.87
CA GLY A 20 25.14 5.06 5.79
C GLY A 20 24.11 4.90 6.91
N VAL A 21 23.45 3.75 7.02
CA VAL A 21 22.61 3.41 8.20
C VAL A 21 23.44 2.71 9.29
N ASN A 22 22.89 2.65 10.50
CA ASN A 22 23.54 1.92 11.60
C ASN A 22 23.46 0.40 11.39
N LEU A 23 24.29 -0.34 12.14
CA LEU A 23 24.39 -1.79 12.03
C LEU A 23 23.04 -2.50 12.26
N SER A 24 22.24 -2.04 13.22
CA SER A 24 20.94 -2.66 13.53
C SER A 24 19.94 -2.55 12.37
N ILE A 25 19.88 -1.39 11.69
CA ILE A 25 19.02 -1.22 10.51
C ILE A 25 19.53 -2.06 9.35
N ARG A 26 20.86 -2.13 9.17
CA ARG A 26 21.47 -2.97 8.13
C ARG A 26 21.14 -4.45 8.33
N GLU A 27 21.32 -4.97 9.54
CA GLU A 27 20.93 -6.34 9.89
C GLU A 27 19.43 -6.59 9.71
N GLY A 28 18.59 -5.58 10.01
CA GLY A 28 17.16 -5.63 9.73
C GLY A 28 16.87 -5.80 8.24
N LEU A 29 17.49 -5.02 7.38
CA LEU A 29 17.33 -5.11 5.93
C LEU A 29 17.82 -6.44 5.36
N GLU A 30 18.93 -6.97 5.87
CA GLU A 30 19.47 -8.28 5.48
C GLU A 30 18.49 -9.41 5.84
N LYS A 31 17.85 -9.35 7.01
CA LYS A 31 16.79 -10.31 7.39
C LYS A 31 15.57 -10.23 6.46
N LEU A 32 15.13 -9.01 6.11
CA LEU A 32 14.01 -8.84 5.19
C LEU A 32 14.34 -9.35 3.78
N ARG A 33 15.56 -9.11 3.29
CA ARG A 33 16.06 -9.72 2.04
C ARG A 33 15.92 -11.23 2.08
N ASP A 34 16.46 -11.87 3.12
CA ASP A 34 16.49 -13.34 3.20
C ASP A 34 15.08 -13.94 3.14
N ARG A 35 14.12 -13.29 3.84
CA ARG A 35 12.71 -13.65 3.78
C ARG A 35 12.13 -13.48 2.37
N LEU A 36 12.37 -12.36 1.71
CA LEU A 36 11.88 -12.10 0.34
C LEU A 36 12.45 -13.09 -0.68
N VAL A 37 13.73 -13.47 -0.53
CA VAL A 37 14.36 -14.49 -1.36
C VAL A 37 13.67 -15.84 -1.17
N GLU A 38 13.37 -16.24 0.07
CA GLU A 38 12.60 -17.47 0.35
C GLU A 38 11.21 -17.44 -0.29
N LEU A 39 10.47 -16.34 -0.13
CA LEU A 39 9.14 -16.18 -0.71
C LEU A 39 9.17 -16.17 -2.25
N SER A 40 10.22 -15.59 -2.84
CA SER A 40 10.44 -15.57 -4.30
C SER A 40 10.68 -16.97 -4.85
N ARG A 41 11.48 -17.80 -4.16
CA ARG A 41 11.68 -19.23 -4.52
C ARG A 41 10.37 -20.02 -4.53
N ARG A 42 9.36 -19.56 -3.79
CA ARG A 42 7.99 -20.14 -3.76
C ARG A 42 7.03 -19.47 -4.76
N GLY A 43 7.49 -18.46 -5.51
CA GLY A 43 6.70 -17.71 -6.47
C GLY A 43 5.66 -16.78 -5.84
N LEU A 44 5.82 -16.40 -4.57
CA LEU A 44 4.83 -15.62 -3.82
C LEU A 44 4.99 -14.10 -3.98
N VAL A 45 6.20 -13.64 -4.29
CA VAL A 45 6.52 -12.21 -4.43
C VAL A 45 7.13 -11.87 -5.79
N LYS A 46 7.18 -10.59 -6.12
CA LYS A 46 7.73 -10.06 -7.38
C LYS A 46 8.69 -8.91 -7.09
N ILE A 47 9.79 -8.85 -7.85
CA ILE A 47 10.86 -7.87 -7.60
C ILE A 47 10.37 -6.43 -7.54
N ASN A 48 9.50 -6.01 -8.47
CA ASN A 48 8.98 -4.63 -8.53
C ASN A 48 8.24 -4.20 -7.25
N HIS A 49 7.69 -5.15 -6.51
CA HIS A 49 6.95 -4.92 -5.27
C HIS A 49 7.90 -5.03 -4.07
N SER A 50 8.73 -6.07 -4.03
CA SER A 50 9.73 -6.30 -2.99
C SER A 50 10.78 -5.19 -2.84
N VAL A 51 11.19 -4.55 -3.94
CA VAL A 51 12.10 -3.38 -3.85
C VAL A 51 11.45 -2.19 -3.15
N MET A 52 10.13 -2.00 -3.31
CA MET A 52 9.40 -0.93 -2.64
C MET A 52 9.20 -1.26 -1.16
N GLU A 53 8.93 -2.53 -0.83
CA GLU A 53 8.82 -3.02 0.56
C GLU A 53 10.10 -2.70 1.34
N LEU A 54 11.28 -2.99 0.79
CA LEU A 54 12.56 -2.75 1.45
C LEU A 54 12.86 -1.27 1.67
N VAL A 55 12.58 -0.41 0.69
CA VAL A 55 12.78 1.05 0.82
C VAL A 55 11.81 1.62 1.85
N CYS A 56 10.55 1.16 1.86
CA CYS A 56 9.58 1.52 2.89
C CYS A 56 10.01 1.03 4.28
N ALA A 57 10.48 -0.22 4.37
CA ALA A 57 10.94 -0.82 5.61
C ALA A 57 12.13 -0.05 6.20
N LYS A 58 13.14 0.28 5.38
CA LYS A 58 14.26 1.13 5.80
C LYS A 58 13.77 2.45 6.41
N HIS A 59 12.85 3.13 5.71
CA HIS A 59 12.29 4.41 6.18
C HIS A 59 11.60 4.28 7.54
N LEU A 60 10.85 3.20 7.77
CA LEU A 60 10.22 2.93 9.05
C LEU A 60 11.26 2.55 10.13
N MET A 61 12.26 1.73 9.81
CA MET A 61 13.35 1.40 10.74
C MET A 61 14.12 2.65 11.19
N LEU A 62 14.37 3.61 10.29
CA LEU A 62 14.98 4.90 10.63
C LEU A 62 14.12 5.73 11.60
N LYS A 63 12.81 5.48 11.64
CA LYS A 63 11.86 6.07 12.61
C LYS A 63 11.71 5.24 13.90
N GLY A 64 12.55 4.23 14.07
CA GLY A 64 12.59 3.37 15.26
C GLY A 64 11.52 2.30 15.30
N TYR A 65 11.00 1.87 14.14
CA TYR A 65 10.13 0.70 14.07
C TYR A 65 10.94 -0.58 13.90
N GLU A 66 10.49 -1.66 14.53
CA GLU A 66 10.83 -3.02 14.11
C GLU A 66 9.91 -3.39 12.95
N VAL A 67 10.47 -3.95 11.87
CA VAL A 67 9.74 -4.13 10.61
C VAL A 67 9.84 -5.58 10.14
N ASP A 68 8.74 -6.08 9.59
CA ASP A 68 8.60 -7.35 8.89
C ASP A 68 7.95 -7.10 7.52
N VAL A 69 8.13 -8.02 6.58
CA VAL A 69 7.49 -7.97 5.24
C VAL A 69 6.63 -9.20 5.03
N GLU A 70 5.57 -9.07 4.22
CA GLU A 70 4.66 -10.19 3.92
C GLU A 70 4.13 -10.84 5.21
N HIS A 71 3.63 -10.01 6.12
CA HIS A 71 3.23 -10.40 7.48
C HIS A 71 1.76 -10.82 7.55
N ASP A 72 1.47 -11.95 8.19
CA ASP A 72 0.10 -12.44 8.36
C ASP A 72 -0.65 -11.64 9.44
N LEU A 73 -1.70 -10.92 9.05
CA LEU A 73 -2.62 -10.17 9.93
C LEU A 73 -3.80 -11.02 10.43
N GLY A 74 -3.80 -12.31 10.12
CA GLY A 74 -4.85 -13.26 10.44
C GLY A 74 -6.07 -13.18 9.52
N GLY A 75 -6.84 -14.26 9.45
CA GLY A 75 -8.03 -14.33 8.59
C GLY A 75 -7.71 -14.31 7.09
N GLY A 76 -6.51 -14.78 6.72
CA GLY A 76 -6.05 -14.87 5.33
C GLY A 76 -5.58 -13.54 4.73
N LEU A 77 -5.35 -12.51 5.54
CA LEU A 77 -4.79 -11.24 5.10
C LEU A 77 -3.30 -11.22 5.41
N VAL A 78 -2.48 -11.04 4.38
CA VAL A 78 -1.05 -10.78 4.50
C VAL A 78 -0.81 -9.36 4.07
N CYS A 79 -0.09 -8.57 4.86
CA CYS A 79 0.29 -7.22 4.49
C CYS A 79 1.74 -7.09 4.06
N ASP A 80 1.97 -6.17 3.12
CA ASP A 80 3.27 -6.01 2.46
C ASP A 80 4.36 -5.58 3.43
N VAL A 81 4.12 -4.52 4.23
CA VAL A 81 5.06 -4.05 5.26
C VAL A 81 4.34 -3.91 6.59
N TYR A 82 4.83 -4.62 7.61
CA TYR A 82 4.34 -4.56 8.97
C TYR A 82 5.38 -3.96 9.89
N ALA A 83 4.98 -3.05 10.77
CA ALA A 83 5.89 -2.30 11.60
C ALA A 83 5.33 -2.15 13.03
N VAL A 84 6.20 -2.34 14.02
CA VAL A 84 5.88 -2.25 15.45
C VAL A 84 6.78 -1.20 16.10
N ARG A 85 6.19 -0.33 16.94
CA ARG A 85 6.96 0.61 17.76
C ARG A 85 6.25 0.85 19.08
N GLY A 86 6.88 0.40 20.17
CA GLY A 86 6.21 0.30 21.47
C GLY A 86 5.03 -0.66 21.37
N ASP A 87 3.87 -0.26 21.91
CA ASP A 87 2.63 -1.06 21.86
C ASP A 87 1.81 -0.84 20.58
N GLY A 88 2.30 -0.01 19.65
CA GLY A 88 1.56 0.38 18.45
C GLY A 88 2.02 -0.35 17.20
N THR A 89 1.06 -0.69 16.35
CA THR A 89 1.25 -1.41 15.09
C THR A 89 0.93 -0.53 13.87
N LEU A 90 1.64 -0.76 12.77
CA LEU A 90 1.44 -0.12 11.48
C LEU A 90 1.52 -1.17 10.38
N ALA A 91 0.54 -1.19 9.48
CA ALA A 91 0.67 -1.89 8.20
C ALA A 91 0.68 -0.89 7.04
N VAL A 92 1.52 -1.15 6.04
CA VAL A 92 1.57 -0.40 4.78
C VAL A 92 1.34 -1.38 3.64
N GLU A 93 0.29 -1.14 2.86
CA GLU A 93 -0.02 -1.89 1.64
C GLU A 93 0.50 -1.13 0.41
N ILE A 94 1.30 -1.79 -0.42
CA ILE A 94 1.90 -1.21 -1.62
C ILE A 94 0.99 -1.43 -2.83
N GLU A 95 0.70 -0.35 -3.53
CA GLU A 95 -0.13 -0.28 -4.71
C GLU A 95 0.69 0.23 -5.90
N THR A 96 0.84 -0.63 -6.91
CA THR A 96 1.60 -0.35 -8.14
C THR A 96 0.70 -0.05 -9.34
N GLY A 97 -0.63 -0.05 -9.16
CA GLY A 97 -1.60 0.22 -10.22
C GLY A 97 -1.81 -0.93 -11.20
N PHE A 98 -1.46 -2.17 -10.84
CA PHE A 98 -1.72 -3.33 -11.69
C PHE A 98 -3.22 -3.55 -11.89
N VAL A 99 -3.65 -3.65 -13.15
CA VAL A 99 -5.01 -4.02 -13.55
C VAL A 99 -4.97 -5.37 -14.27
N PRO A 100 -5.75 -6.38 -13.82
CA PRO A 100 -5.82 -7.66 -14.50
C PRO A 100 -6.56 -7.54 -15.84
N PRO A 101 -6.29 -8.43 -16.81
CA PRO A 101 -6.94 -8.40 -18.13
C PRO A 101 -8.48 -8.40 -18.08
N ASP A 102 -9.08 -9.10 -17.11
CA ASP A 102 -10.53 -9.19 -16.94
C ASP A 102 -11.18 -7.83 -16.59
N ASN A 103 -10.38 -6.86 -16.13
CA ASN A 103 -10.80 -5.51 -15.77
C ASN A 103 -10.27 -4.44 -16.73
N ALA A 104 -9.87 -4.84 -17.95
CA ALA A 104 -9.34 -3.93 -18.95
C ALA A 104 -10.37 -2.91 -19.47
N LEU A 105 -11.67 -3.20 -19.33
CA LEU A 105 -12.76 -2.32 -19.79
C LEU A 105 -13.25 -1.33 -18.71
N ASP A 106 -12.85 -1.54 -17.46
CA ASP A 106 -13.23 -0.72 -16.31
C ASP A 106 -12.06 -0.48 -15.30
N PRO A 107 -10.84 -0.17 -15.79
CA PRO A 107 -9.62 -0.16 -14.98
C PRO A 107 -9.66 0.86 -13.83
N GLU A 108 -10.28 2.02 -14.03
CA GLU A 108 -10.39 3.04 -12.98
C GLU A 108 -11.29 2.59 -11.84
N GLN A 109 -12.44 1.98 -12.19
CA GLN A 109 -13.40 1.50 -11.20
C GLN A 109 -12.81 0.31 -10.42
N TYR A 110 -12.11 -0.61 -11.09
CA TYR A 110 -11.38 -1.69 -10.45
C TYR A 110 -10.31 -1.16 -9.48
N CYS A 111 -9.45 -0.23 -9.91
CA CYS A 111 -8.40 0.35 -9.05
C CYS A 111 -9.01 1.03 -7.82
N ARG A 112 -10.06 1.85 -8.02
CA ARG A 112 -10.74 2.54 -6.92
C ARG A 112 -11.34 1.54 -5.92
N ALA A 113 -11.94 0.45 -6.40
CA ALA A 113 -12.49 -0.61 -5.54
C ALA A 113 -11.40 -1.41 -4.82
N ARG A 114 -10.26 -1.67 -5.47
CA ARG A 114 -9.09 -2.34 -4.89
C ARG A 114 -8.54 -1.55 -3.71
N VAL A 115 -8.28 -0.27 -3.93
CA VAL A 115 -7.84 0.67 -2.89
C VAL A 115 -8.84 0.71 -1.73
N ALA A 116 -10.13 0.83 -2.04
CA ALA A 116 -11.18 0.83 -1.02
C ALA A 116 -11.20 -0.46 -0.19
N SER A 117 -11.07 -1.62 -0.85
CA SER A 117 -11.07 -2.94 -0.22
C SER A 117 -9.86 -3.12 0.70
N LYS A 118 -8.66 -2.70 0.26
CA LYS A 118 -7.45 -2.75 1.08
C LYS A 118 -7.57 -1.87 2.32
N ILE A 119 -7.96 -0.60 2.16
CA ILE A 119 -8.18 0.29 3.31
C ILE A 119 -9.19 -0.33 4.27
N THR A 120 -10.30 -0.85 3.76
CA THR A 120 -11.39 -1.39 4.59
C THR A 120 -10.97 -2.62 5.39
N ARG A 121 -10.28 -3.58 4.76
CA ARG A 121 -9.95 -4.87 5.38
C ARG A 121 -8.73 -4.81 6.29
N TYR A 122 -7.70 -4.06 5.86
CA TYR A 122 -6.42 -4.08 6.53
C TYR A 122 -6.37 -3.11 7.70
N SER A 123 -6.97 -1.92 7.54
CA SER A 123 -6.86 -0.89 8.58
C SER A 123 -7.54 -1.22 9.90
N VAL A 124 -8.49 -2.16 9.91
CA VAL A 124 -9.14 -2.64 11.14
C VAL A 124 -8.31 -3.67 11.91
N ARG A 125 -7.18 -4.13 11.35
CA ARG A 125 -6.28 -5.13 11.95
C ARG A 125 -5.06 -4.54 12.63
N VAL A 126 -4.86 -3.23 12.52
CA VAL A 126 -3.67 -2.50 12.99
C VAL A 126 -4.06 -1.14 13.56
N ASP A 127 -3.22 -0.56 14.40
CA ASP A 127 -3.49 0.76 15.00
C ASP A 127 -3.37 1.89 13.96
N LYS A 128 -2.43 1.72 13.01
CA LYS A 128 -2.22 2.63 11.90
C LYS A 128 -2.14 1.87 10.58
N PHE A 129 -2.65 2.47 9.53
CA PHE A 129 -2.65 1.88 8.21
C PHE A 129 -2.23 2.91 7.16
N GLY A 130 -1.36 2.50 6.26
CA GLY A 130 -0.89 3.32 5.15
C GLY A 130 -0.98 2.62 3.81
N LEU A 131 -0.90 3.41 2.75
CA LEU A 131 -0.74 2.91 1.39
C LEU A 131 0.59 3.40 0.83
N GLY A 132 1.41 2.50 0.30
CA GLY A 132 2.66 2.81 -0.41
C GLY A 132 2.44 2.84 -1.91
N ILE A 133 2.98 3.82 -2.62
CA ILE A 133 2.86 3.93 -4.07
C ILE A 133 4.17 4.40 -4.70
N PRO A 134 4.46 4.04 -5.96
CA PRO A 134 5.57 4.65 -6.67
C PRO A 134 5.20 6.08 -7.11
N PRO A 135 6.19 6.98 -7.30
CA PRO A 135 5.93 8.38 -7.65
C PRO A 135 5.26 8.57 -9.02
N TYR A 136 5.30 7.57 -9.90
CA TYR A 136 4.69 7.58 -11.23
C TYR A 136 3.27 7.02 -11.28
N TYR A 137 2.67 6.67 -10.12
CA TYR A 137 1.32 6.14 -10.03
C TYR A 137 0.39 7.11 -9.28
N ILE A 138 -0.83 7.31 -9.81
CA ILE A 138 -1.87 8.10 -9.16
C ILE A 138 -2.84 7.14 -8.45
N LEU A 139 -2.85 7.21 -7.12
CA LEU A 139 -3.70 6.40 -6.25
C LEU A 139 -5.11 6.99 -6.18
N GLN A 140 -6.11 6.21 -6.58
CA GLN A 140 -7.51 6.65 -6.58
C GLN A 140 -8.20 6.31 -5.27
N ILE A 141 -7.96 7.12 -4.24
CA ILE A 141 -8.60 6.97 -2.92
C ILE A 141 -10.03 7.50 -2.99
N PRO A 142 -11.06 6.71 -2.64
CA PRO A 142 -12.40 7.26 -2.44
C PRO A 142 -12.40 8.35 -1.37
N SER A 143 -12.99 9.52 -1.66
CA SER A 143 -13.01 10.69 -0.76
C SER A 143 -13.49 10.36 0.65
N ALA A 144 -14.50 9.49 0.77
CA ALA A 144 -14.99 9.01 2.05
C ALA A 144 -13.89 8.35 2.90
N LEU A 145 -12.99 7.56 2.29
CA LEU A 145 -11.91 6.85 2.97
C LEU A 145 -10.67 7.70 3.22
N ALA A 146 -10.54 8.86 2.55
CA ALA A 146 -9.48 9.82 2.80
C ALA A 146 -9.66 10.55 4.14
N LYS A 147 -10.91 10.83 4.53
CA LYS A 147 -11.23 11.48 5.81
C LYS A 147 -11.38 10.49 6.97
N PRO A 148 -11.17 10.93 8.23
CA PRO A 148 -11.39 10.11 9.41
C PRO A 148 -12.82 9.52 9.52
N PRO A 149 -12.99 8.32 10.10
CA PRO A 149 -14.29 7.64 10.28
C PRO A 149 -15.43 8.52 10.77
N ARG A 150 -15.16 9.37 11.78
CA ARG A 150 -16.15 10.24 12.42
C ARG A 150 -16.78 11.29 11.50
N PHE A 151 -16.21 11.54 10.33
CA PHE A 151 -16.69 12.53 9.37
C PHE A 151 -17.42 11.91 8.18
N ARG A 152 -17.65 10.59 8.19
CA ARG A 152 -18.38 9.89 7.13
C ARG A 152 -19.88 9.90 7.38
N SER A 153 -20.65 10.14 6.33
CA SER A 153 -22.09 9.93 6.33
C SER A 153 -22.43 8.46 6.14
N VAL A 154 -23.69 8.10 6.41
CA VAL A 154 -24.19 6.74 6.19
C VAL A 154 -24.16 6.40 4.70
N GLU A 155 -24.53 7.35 3.84
CA GLU A 155 -24.57 7.20 2.39
C GLU A 155 -23.18 6.94 1.81
N GLU A 156 -22.16 7.63 2.34
CA GLU A 156 -20.76 7.40 1.96
C GLU A 156 -20.28 5.99 2.34
N VAL A 157 -20.63 5.52 3.54
CA VAL A 157 -20.31 4.15 3.97
C VAL A 157 -20.96 3.12 3.05
N GLU A 158 -22.22 3.32 2.68
CA GLU A 158 -22.91 2.44 1.74
C GLU A 158 -22.31 2.49 0.34
N GLU A 159 -21.86 3.66 -0.14
CA GLU A 159 -21.20 3.80 -1.44
C GLU A 159 -19.89 3.00 -1.48
N ILE A 160 -19.06 3.11 -0.44
CA ILE A 160 -17.83 2.33 -0.34
C ILE A 160 -18.12 0.84 -0.31
N LYS A 161 -19.13 0.42 0.46
CA LYS A 161 -19.53 -0.99 0.51
C LYS A 161 -19.93 -1.48 -0.89
N ARG A 162 -20.81 -0.74 -1.58
CA ARG A 162 -21.25 -1.08 -2.94
C ARG A 162 -20.07 -1.17 -3.90
N LEU A 163 -19.14 -0.22 -3.83
CA LEU A 163 -17.93 -0.19 -4.65
C LEU A 163 -17.06 -1.43 -4.42
N CYS A 164 -16.83 -1.83 -3.17
CA CYS A 164 -16.06 -3.04 -2.87
C CYS A 164 -16.77 -4.32 -3.35
N ASP A 165 -18.08 -4.42 -3.13
CA ASP A 165 -18.89 -5.59 -3.51
C ASP A 165 -18.97 -5.82 -5.04
N LEU A 166 -18.62 -4.82 -5.85
CA LEU A 166 -18.51 -5.00 -7.30
C LEU A 166 -17.45 -6.05 -7.66
N TYR A 167 -16.30 -6.04 -6.99
CA TYR A 167 -15.14 -6.87 -7.34
C TYR A 167 -14.71 -7.84 -6.24
N TYR A 168 -15.04 -7.59 -4.97
CA TYR A 168 -14.53 -8.32 -3.82
C TYR A 168 -15.66 -8.97 -3.00
N ARG A 169 -16.23 -10.06 -3.52
CA ARG A 169 -17.42 -10.73 -2.94
C ARG A 169 -17.12 -11.88 -1.98
N ASN A 170 -15.89 -12.39 -1.94
CA ASN A 170 -15.52 -13.58 -1.17
C ASN A 170 -14.24 -13.35 -0.34
N PRO A 171 -14.35 -13.05 0.97
CA PRO A 171 -15.58 -12.59 1.65
C PRO A 171 -15.94 -11.15 1.21
N PRO A 172 -17.19 -10.70 1.33
CA PRO A 172 -17.55 -9.29 1.12
C PRO A 172 -17.08 -8.44 2.31
N VAL A 173 -16.93 -7.12 2.10
CA VAL A 173 -16.65 -6.20 3.21
C VAL A 173 -17.94 -5.90 3.99
N SER A 174 -17.83 -5.88 5.31
CA SER A 174 -18.93 -5.53 6.21
C SER A 174 -19.09 -4.01 6.32
N VAL A 175 -20.30 -3.56 6.64
CA VAL A 175 -20.58 -2.13 6.91
C VAL A 175 -19.73 -1.61 8.06
N GLU A 176 -19.51 -2.44 9.09
CA GLU A 176 -18.73 -2.06 10.27
C GLU A 176 -17.23 -1.90 9.95
N GLU A 177 -16.67 -2.76 9.09
CA GLU A 177 -15.30 -2.57 8.58
C GLU A 177 -15.20 -1.24 7.82
N VAL A 178 -16.12 -0.95 6.89
CA VAL A 178 -16.10 0.30 6.12
C VAL A 178 -16.22 1.53 7.02
N LYS A 179 -17.12 1.47 8.00
CA LYS A 179 -17.38 2.56 8.93
C LYS A 179 -16.12 2.90 9.74
N ASN A 180 -15.41 1.89 10.24
CA ASN A 180 -14.25 2.07 11.11
C ASN A 180 -12.91 2.19 10.35
N ALA A 181 -12.87 1.85 9.07
CA ALA A 181 -11.66 1.86 8.26
C ALA A 181 -10.94 3.21 8.30
N ARG A 182 -9.62 3.23 8.44
CA ARG A 182 -8.87 4.49 8.48
C ARG A 182 -7.54 4.39 7.77
N LEU A 183 -7.43 5.13 6.67
CA LEU A 183 -6.15 5.44 6.07
C LEU A 183 -5.50 6.58 6.86
N HIS A 184 -4.25 6.38 7.29
CA HIS A 184 -3.51 7.34 8.09
C HIS A 184 -2.48 8.11 7.27
N THR A 185 -1.89 7.46 6.26
CA THR A 185 -0.77 8.03 5.52
C THR A 185 -0.67 7.40 4.13
N VAL A 186 -0.32 8.21 3.13
CA VAL A 186 0.13 7.75 1.82
C VAL A 186 1.65 7.90 1.75
N TYR A 187 2.37 6.81 1.53
CA TYR A 187 3.81 6.77 1.33
C TYR A 187 4.13 6.82 -0.15
N VAL A 188 4.80 7.86 -0.61
CA VAL A 188 5.34 7.94 -1.98
C VAL A 188 6.77 7.43 -1.94
N ILE A 189 7.02 6.28 -2.57
CA ILE A 189 8.25 5.49 -2.46
C ILE A 189 9.04 5.60 -3.77
N ASP A 190 10.11 6.40 -3.75
CA ASP A 190 11.08 6.48 -4.84
C ASP A 190 12.26 5.53 -4.57
N VAL A 191 12.20 4.35 -5.18
CA VAL A 191 13.24 3.32 -5.08
C VAL A 191 14.57 3.76 -5.71
N ALA A 192 14.51 4.58 -6.77
CA ALA A 192 15.72 5.01 -7.47
C ALA A 192 16.54 5.96 -6.58
N SER A 193 15.86 6.88 -5.89
CA SER A 193 16.49 7.85 -5.01
C SER A 193 16.62 7.39 -3.55
N ASP A 194 16.02 6.24 -3.18
CA ASP A 194 15.95 5.76 -1.79
C ASP A 194 15.27 6.80 -0.87
N ILE A 195 14.15 7.37 -1.35
CA ILE A 195 13.38 8.41 -0.67
C ILE A 195 11.95 7.93 -0.47
N VAL A 196 11.43 8.15 0.74
CA VAL A 196 10.02 7.94 1.07
C VAL A 196 9.43 9.23 1.62
N SER A 197 8.35 9.71 0.99
CA SER A 197 7.59 10.86 1.45
C SER A 197 6.25 10.43 2.04
N GLU A 198 5.88 11.00 3.19
CA GLU A 198 4.59 10.76 3.84
C GLU A 198 3.63 11.91 3.54
N VAL A 199 2.46 11.57 3.01
CA VAL A 199 1.43 12.54 2.63
C VAL A 199 0.15 12.23 3.38
N ASP A 200 -0.48 13.28 3.92
CA ASP A 200 -1.82 13.17 4.50
C ASP A 200 -2.84 12.71 3.43
N PRO A 201 -3.74 11.75 3.74
CA PRO A 201 -4.67 11.22 2.75
C PRO A 201 -5.65 12.25 2.16
N GLU A 202 -6.10 13.23 2.94
CA GLU A 202 -7.00 14.29 2.45
C GLU A 202 -6.25 15.22 1.50
N LEU A 203 -5.04 15.64 1.88
CA LEU A 203 -4.16 16.43 1.02
C LEU A 203 -3.82 15.68 -0.28
N TYR A 204 -3.44 14.41 -0.19
CA TYR A 204 -3.13 13.59 -1.36
C TYR A 204 -4.33 13.53 -2.31
N THR A 205 -5.52 13.25 -1.78
CA THR A 205 -6.76 13.13 -2.56
C THR A 205 -7.12 14.44 -3.24
N SER A 206 -6.90 15.58 -2.57
CA SER A 206 -7.10 16.91 -3.15
C SER A 206 -6.21 17.11 -4.39
N ILE A 207 -4.91 16.83 -4.27
CA ILE A 207 -3.93 16.99 -5.36
C ILE A 207 -4.25 16.04 -6.52
N ALA A 208 -4.49 14.76 -6.22
CA ALA A 208 -4.83 13.76 -7.22
C ALA A 208 -6.11 14.12 -7.99
N SER A 209 -7.13 14.63 -7.29
CA SER A 209 -8.38 15.09 -7.92
C SER A 209 -8.15 16.25 -8.89
N SER A 210 -7.30 17.22 -8.53
CA SER A 210 -6.95 18.32 -9.43
C SER A 210 -6.30 17.83 -10.73
N LEU A 211 -5.41 16.83 -10.66
CA LEU A 211 -4.77 16.24 -11.83
C LEU A 211 -5.76 15.47 -12.71
N LEU A 212 -6.61 14.63 -12.10
CA LEU A 212 -7.60 13.83 -12.83
C LEU A 212 -8.65 14.72 -13.52
N ASN A 213 -9.03 15.84 -12.90
CA ASN A 213 -9.97 16.78 -13.48
C ASN A 213 -9.46 17.45 -14.77
N ILE A 214 -8.16 17.65 -14.93
CA ILE A 214 -7.56 18.18 -16.17
C ILE A 214 -7.82 17.19 -17.34
N VAL A 215 -7.70 15.89 -17.08
CA VAL A 215 -7.95 14.83 -18.08
C VAL A 215 -9.44 14.77 -18.46
N MET A 216 -10.34 15.05 -17.51
CA MET A 216 -11.79 15.02 -17.69
C MET A 216 -12.35 16.25 -18.43
N VAL A 217 -11.80 17.44 -18.16
CA VAL A 217 -12.16 18.66 -18.90
C VAL A 217 -11.82 18.52 -20.39
N SER A 218 -10.77 17.77 -20.70
CA SER A 218 -10.37 17.42 -22.07
C SER A 218 -11.31 16.44 -22.77
N SER A 219 -12.12 15.68 -22.01
CA SER A 219 -12.99 14.60 -22.50
C SER A 219 -14.50 14.84 -22.30
N GLY A 220 -14.90 15.99 -21.74
CA GLY A 220 -16.29 16.44 -21.68
C GLY A 220 -17.19 15.76 -20.65
N ARG A 221 -16.64 14.95 -19.72
CA ARG A 221 -17.41 14.33 -18.62
C ARG A 221 -17.22 15.12 -17.32
N ARG A 222 -18.31 15.49 -16.64
CA ARG A 222 -18.30 16.00 -15.26
C ARG A 222 -18.80 14.90 -14.30
N ILE A 223 -18.30 14.94 -13.06
CA ILE A 223 -18.69 14.07 -11.95
C ILE A 223 -20.18 14.24 -11.65
#